data_AF-A0AAN8XGE8-F1
#
_entry.id   AF-A0AAN8XGE8-F1
#
_cell.length_a   1.000
_cell.length_b   1.000
_cell.length_c   1.000
_cell.angle_alpha   90.00
_cell.angle_beta   90.00
_cell.angle_gamma   90.00
#
_symmetry.space_group_name_H-M   'P 1'
#
loop_
_entity.id
_entity.type
_entity.pdbx_description
1 polymer ?
#
loop_
_entity_poly.entity_id
_entity_poly.type
_entity_poly.pdbx_seq_one_letter_code
_entity_poly.pdbx_strand_id
1 'polypeptide(L)'
;MGFWLLFSLLMTTYYKTALTATLAVPSVPPTINTLVQLLNSDLKYGMIDAKGSEYQLFSSSDVVLYKKLFNKMTFYSSAESMRRVAKGKYAYIYFKSNIEIIVSTEYTSFGGETNLHIASDEFFPGGYGWAFPKGAPYRRTFDHVMLRCIQAGLIGKWVKDLYKIYLKEAQNQKTPEEREADRQAASASANNRL
;
A
#
# COMPACT_ATOMS: atom_id res chain seq x y z
N MET A 1 27.00 -5.35 -54.02
CA MET A 1 27.64 -4.65 -52.88
C MET A 1 26.65 -3.89 -52.00
N GLY A 2 25.69 -3.11 -52.54
CA GLY A 2 24.73 -2.35 -51.73
C GLY A 2 23.78 -3.18 -50.84
N PHE A 3 23.42 -4.41 -51.25
CA PHE A 3 22.52 -5.27 -50.47
C PHE A 3 23.10 -5.68 -49.10
N TRP A 4 24.41 -5.91 -49.02
CA TRP A 4 25.08 -6.24 -47.76
C TRP A 4 25.07 -5.07 -46.79
N LEU A 5 25.29 -3.85 -47.29
CA LEU A 5 25.20 -2.63 -46.50
C LEU A 5 23.77 -2.34 -46.03
N LEU A 6 22.78 -2.63 -46.88
CA LEU A 6 21.37 -2.50 -46.50
C LEU A 6 21.00 -3.52 -45.40
N PHE A 7 21.45 -4.76 -45.52
CA PHE A 7 21.21 -5.81 -44.53
C PHE A 7 21.85 -5.48 -43.17
N SER A 8 23.11 -5.05 -43.15
CA SER A 8 23.79 -4.67 -41.90
C SER A 8 23.15 -3.44 -41.22
N LEU A 9 22.70 -2.47 -42.01
CA LEU A 9 21.95 -1.30 -41.52
C LEU A 9 20.60 -1.70 -40.91
N LEU A 10 19.85 -2.58 -41.58
CA LEU A 10 18.57 -3.08 -41.06
C LEU A 10 18.77 -3.84 -39.75
N MET A 11 19.79 -4.69 -39.67
CA MET A 11 20.01 -5.52 -38.48
C MET A 11 20.48 -4.69 -37.27
N THR A 12 21.33 -3.69 -37.49
CA THR A 12 21.76 -2.77 -36.42
C THR A 12 20.63 -1.87 -35.94
N THR A 13 19.79 -1.37 -36.86
CA THR A 13 18.61 -0.58 -36.49
C THR A 13 17.61 -1.42 -35.70
N TYR A 14 17.30 -2.64 -36.15
CA TYR A 14 16.41 -3.56 -35.45
C TYR A 14 16.91 -3.90 -34.04
N TYR A 15 18.20 -4.22 -33.88
CA TYR A 15 18.76 -4.52 -32.57
C TYR A 15 18.66 -3.31 -31.63
N LYS A 16 19.00 -2.11 -32.13
CA LYS A 16 18.88 -0.88 -31.34
C LYS A 16 17.44 -0.58 -30.94
N THR A 17 16.48 -0.71 -31.85
CA THR A 17 15.07 -0.45 -31.53
C THR A 17 14.52 -1.47 -30.54
N ALA A 18 14.84 -2.75 -30.69
CA ALA A 18 14.45 -3.79 -29.75
C ALA A 18 15.05 -3.56 -28.36
N LEU A 19 16.36 -3.25 -28.29
CA LEU A 19 17.04 -2.97 -27.02
C LEU A 19 16.45 -1.72 -26.34
N THR A 20 16.31 -0.61 -27.08
CA THR A 20 15.70 0.62 -26.56
C THR A 20 14.27 0.38 -26.09
N ALA A 21 13.47 -0.42 -26.81
CA ALA A 21 12.12 -0.76 -26.38
C ALA A 21 12.12 -1.56 -25.07
N THR A 22 13.04 -2.52 -24.89
CA THR A 22 13.13 -3.29 -23.64
C THR A 22 13.63 -2.47 -22.46
N LEU A 23 14.51 -1.49 -22.68
CA LEU A 23 15.04 -0.61 -21.63
C LEU A 23 14.09 0.53 -21.29
N ALA A 24 13.26 0.97 -22.24
CA ALA A 24 12.27 2.02 -22.04
C ALA A 24 11.10 1.56 -21.15
N VAL A 25 10.81 0.26 -21.11
CA VAL A 25 9.79 -0.28 -20.21
C VAL A 25 10.44 -0.58 -18.85
N PRO A 26 10.15 0.21 -17.80
CA PRO A 26 10.64 -0.13 -16.47
C PRO A 26 10.07 -1.50 -16.08
N SER A 27 10.96 -2.45 -15.77
CA SER A 27 10.58 -3.76 -15.26
C SER A 27 10.03 -3.62 -13.84
N VAL A 28 8.74 -3.27 -13.73
CA VAL A 28 8.03 -3.32 -12.45
C VAL A 28 7.88 -4.79 -12.09
N PRO A 29 8.44 -5.25 -10.94
CA PRO A 29 8.29 -6.64 -10.54
C PRO A 29 6.80 -6.99 -10.39
N PRO A 30 6.41 -8.24 -10.65
CA PRO A 30 5.02 -8.65 -10.54
C PRO A 30 4.50 -8.35 -9.13
N THR A 31 3.42 -7.59 -9.06
CA THR A 31 2.82 -7.19 -7.79
C THR A 31 2.05 -8.36 -7.18
N ILE A 32 2.21 -8.56 -5.87
CA ILE A 32 1.46 -9.57 -5.13
C ILE A 32 0.13 -8.96 -4.71
N ASN A 33 -0.96 -9.55 -5.20
CA ASN A 33 -2.30 -9.02 -4.96
C ASN A 33 -3.16 -9.92 -4.09
N THR A 34 -2.84 -11.21 -3.95
CA THR A 34 -3.65 -12.16 -3.17
C THR A 34 -2.83 -12.86 -2.11
N LEU A 35 -3.51 -13.34 -1.06
CA LEU A 35 -2.87 -14.13 0.00
C LEU A 35 -2.26 -15.45 -0.52
N VAL A 36 -2.84 -16.03 -1.57
CA VAL A 36 -2.30 -17.25 -2.19
C VAL A 36 -0.97 -16.96 -2.89
N GLN A 37 -0.90 -15.85 -3.64
CA GLN A 37 0.35 -15.40 -4.26
C GLN A 37 1.40 -15.08 -3.18
N LEU A 38 1.00 -14.45 -2.08
CA LEU A 38 1.90 -14.15 -0.97
C LEU A 38 2.50 -15.42 -0.36
N LEU A 39 1.68 -16.45 -0.10
CA LEU A 39 2.14 -17.73 0.46
C LEU A 39 3.14 -18.46 -0.46
N ASN A 40 2.97 -18.32 -1.77
CA ASN A 40 3.82 -18.94 -2.79
C ASN A 40 5.05 -18.09 -3.16
N SER A 41 5.18 -16.88 -2.59
CA SER A 41 6.29 -15.97 -2.86
C SER A 41 7.47 -16.20 -1.90
N ASP A 42 8.64 -15.70 -2.28
CA ASP A 42 9.84 -15.69 -1.43
C ASP A 42 9.84 -14.55 -0.40
N LEU A 43 8.79 -13.72 -0.37
CA LEU A 43 8.69 -12.63 0.60
C LEU A 43 8.46 -13.16 2.01
N LYS A 44 9.13 -12.53 2.97
CA LYS A 44 8.73 -12.65 4.38
C LYS A 44 7.49 -11.81 4.60
N TYR A 45 6.63 -12.19 5.53
CA TYR A 45 5.42 -11.43 5.79
C TYR A 45 5.01 -11.51 7.25
N GLY A 46 4.26 -10.50 7.67
CA GLY A 46 3.87 -10.38 9.06
C GLY A 46 2.84 -9.33 9.36
N MET A 47 2.48 -9.28 10.64
CA MET A 47 1.51 -8.32 11.18
C MET A 47 2.04 -7.70 12.47
N ILE A 48 1.29 -6.75 13.02
CA ILE A 48 1.59 -6.15 14.31
C ILE A 48 1.34 -7.13 15.47
N ASP A 49 2.19 -7.10 16.50
CA ASP A 49 2.00 -7.89 17.73
C ASP A 49 0.97 -7.24 18.69
N ALA A 50 -0.19 -6.87 18.18
CA ALA A 50 -1.27 -6.26 18.97
C ALA A 50 -2.38 -7.25 19.33
N LYS A 51 -2.29 -8.50 18.83
CA LYS A 51 -3.31 -9.55 19.00
C LYS A 51 -4.75 -9.08 18.68
N GLY A 52 -4.87 -8.20 17.68
CA GLY A 52 -6.14 -7.65 17.21
C GLY A 52 -7.01 -8.65 16.46
N SER A 53 -8.05 -8.14 15.78
CA SER A 53 -8.97 -8.96 14.98
C SER A 53 -8.28 -9.70 13.83
N GLU A 54 -7.24 -9.11 13.24
CA GLU A 54 -6.41 -9.72 12.22
C GLU A 54 -5.68 -10.95 12.77
N TYR A 55 -5.11 -10.86 13.98
CA TYR A 55 -4.47 -11.99 14.65
C TYR A 55 -5.47 -13.09 14.94
N GLN A 56 -6.64 -12.72 15.46
CA GLN A 56 -7.72 -13.66 15.74
C GLN A 56 -8.21 -14.35 14.47
N LEU A 57 -8.34 -13.63 13.36
CA LEU A 57 -8.72 -14.20 12.07
C LEU A 57 -7.77 -15.33 11.65
N PHE A 58 -6.46 -15.07 11.66
CA PHE A 58 -5.48 -16.07 11.21
C PHE A 58 -5.29 -17.22 12.20
N SER A 59 -5.41 -16.96 13.51
CA SER A 59 -5.23 -17.98 14.56
C SER A 59 -6.44 -18.89 14.74
N SER A 60 -7.66 -18.37 14.65
CA SER A 60 -8.89 -19.12 14.93
C SER A 60 -9.59 -19.68 13.69
N SER A 61 -9.22 -19.24 12.49
CA SER A 61 -9.89 -19.69 11.27
C SER A 61 -9.56 -21.13 10.91
N ASP A 62 -10.56 -21.85 10.41
CA ASP A 62 -10.42 -23.21 9.88
C ASP A 62 -9.90 -23.30 8.44
N VAL A 63 -9.74 -22.15 7.78
CA VAL A 63 -9.25 -22.10 6.40
C VAL A 63 -7.77 -22.50 6.36
N VAL A 64 -7.45 -23.54 5.59
CA VAL A 64 -6.09 -24.10 5.45
C VAL A 64 -5.07 -23.03 5.04
N LEU A 65 -5.45 -22.11 4.14
CA LEU A 65 -4.61 -21.00 3.71
C LEU A 65 -4.17 -20.12 4.89
N TYR A 66 -5.11 -19.77 5.77
CA TYR A 66 -4.84 -18.88 6.91
C TYR A 66 -3.95 -19.56 7.94
N LYS A 67 -4.19 -20.85 8.24
CA LYS A 67 -3.32 -21.64 9.12
C LYS A 67 -1.88 -21.71 8.58
N LYS A 68 -1.71 -21.96 7.27
CA LYS A 68 -0.38 -22.00 6.62
C LYS A 68 0.32 -20.65 6.65
N LEU A 69 -0.41 -19.55 6.42
CA LEU A 69 0.12 -18.21 6.51
C LEU A 69 0.58 -17.91 7.93
N PHE A 70 -0.28 -18.13 8.92
CA PHE A 70 -0.03 -17.85 10.33
C PHE A 70 1.24 -18.53 10.84
N ASN A 71 1.47 -19.79 10.49
CA ASN A 71 2.64 -20.56 10.92
C ASN A 71 3.99 -19.98 10.46
N LYS A 72 4.02 -19.22 9.36
CA LYS A 72 5.24 -18.60 8.80
C LYS A 72 5.31 -17.09 9.09
N MET A 73 4.33 -16.55 9.80
CA MET A 73 4.16 -15.12 9.98
C MET A 73 5.11 -14.58 11.05
N THR A 74 5.70 -13.40 10.81
CA THR A 74 6.51 -12.69 11.82
C THR A 74 5.73 -11.55 12.44
N PHE A 75 6.06 -11.20 13.69
CA PHE A 75 5.38 -10.14 14.42
C PHE A 75 6.39 -9.05 14.78
N TYR A 76 6.15 -7.83 14.29
CA TYR A 76 7.00 -6.66 14.55
C TYR A 76 6.12 -5.43 14.80
N SER A 77 6.72 -4.33 15.25
CA SER A 77 5.99 -3.04 15.32
C SER A 77 5.58 -2.57 13.92
N SER A 78 4.57 -1.69 13.84
CA SER A 78 4.11 -1.13 12.56
C SER A 78 5.25 -0.39 11.84
N ALA A 79 6.02 0.43 12.57
CA ALA A 79 7.15 1.16 12.02
C ALA A 79 8.24 0.25 11.46
N GLU A 80 8.62 -0.81 12.20
CA GLU A 80 9.64 -1.76 11.73
C GLU A 80 9.14 -2.59 10.55
N SER A 81 7.87 -2.98 10.56
CA SER A 81 7.24 -3.69 9.44
C SER A 81 7.28 -2.84 8.18
N MET A 82 6.85 -1.58 8.25
CA MET A 82 6.88 -0.66 7.10
C MET A 82 8.30 -0.40 6.60
N ARG A 83 9.27 -0.24 7.50
CA ARG A 83 10.69 -0.12 7.12
C ARG A 83 11.19 -1.35 6.35
N ARG A 84 10.72 -2.55 6.71
CA ARG A 84 11.06 -3.80 5.99
C ARG A 84 10.35 -3.91 4.65
N VAL A 85 9.10 -3.45 4.55
CA VAL A 85 8.38 -3.35 3.27
C VAL A 85 9.13 -2.41 2.33
N ALA A 86 9.58 -1.25 2.82
CA ALA A 86 10.37 -0.29 2.04
C ALA A 86 11.72 -0.86 1.55
N LYS A 87 12.28 -1.86 2.25
CA LYS A 87 13.48 -2.61 1.79
C LYS A 87 13.17 -3.66 0.70
N GLY A 88 11.90 -3.91 0.39
CA GLY A 88 11.46 -4.73 -0.75
C GLY A 88 11.43 -6.25 -0.54
N LYS A 89 11.72 -6.77 0.67
CA LYS A 89 11.72 -8.22 0.96
C LYS A 89 10.66 -8.65 1.97
N TYR A 90 9.67 -7.79 2.21
CA TYR A 90 8.68 -8.01 3.25
C TYR A 90 7.29 -7.54 2.81
N ALA A 91 6.25 -8.28 3.19
CA ALA A 91 4.86 -7.85 3.07
C ALA A 91 4.23 -7.65 4.45
N TYR A 92 3.62 -6.48 4.65
CA TYR A 92 2.94 -6.15 5.90
C TYR A 92 1.43 -6.32 5.75
N ILE A 93 0.85 -7.13 6.62
CA ILE A 93 -0.59 -7.39 6.66
C ILE A 93 -1.19 -6.54 7.77
N TYR A 94 -2.01 -5.56 7.38
CA TYR A 94 -2.70 -4.67 8.30
C TYR A 94 -3.96 -4.08 7.66
N PHE A 95 -4.75 -3.32 8.43
CA PHE A 95 -5.96 -2.67 7.93
C PHE A 95 -5.66 -1.70 6.79
N LYS A 96 -6.39 -1.83 5.69
CA LYS A 96 -6.24 -1.00 4.48
C LYS A 96 -6.25 0.49 4.80
N SER A 97 -7.22 0.97 5.58
CA SER A 97 -7.33 2.38 5.96
C SER A 97 -6.09 2.91 6.69
N ASN A 98 -5.45 2.08 7.51
CA ASN A 98 -4.24 2.48 8.24
C ASN A 98 -3.03 2.48 7.30
N ILE A 99 -2.89 1.44 6.46
CA ILE A 99 -1.82 1.37 5.46
C ILE A 99 -1.90 2.56 4.50
N GLU A 100 -3.09 2.89 4.00
CA GLU A 100 -3.30 4.02 3.09
C GLU A 100 -2.83 5.33 3.72
N ILE A 101 -3.16 5.57 5.00
CA ILE A 101 -2.70 6.76 5.73
C ILE A 101 -1.17 6.73 5.83
N ILE A 102 -0.58 5.68 6.39
CA ILE A 102 0.88 5.58 6.60
C ILE A 102 1.65 5.74 5.29
N VAL A 103 1.20 5.07 4.22
CA VAL A 103 1.84 5.17 2.91
C VAL A 103 1.75 6.60 2.39
N SER A 104 0.58 7.22 2.46
CA SER A 104 0.39 8.58 1.97
C SER A 104 1.14 9.66 2.75
N THR A 105 1.35 9.45 4.06
CA THR A 105 2.02 10.43 4.93
C THR A 105 3.53 10.25 4.95
N GLU A 106 4.03 9.02 4.92
CA GLU A 106 5.44 8.71 5.14
C GLU A 106 6.19 8.23 3.89
N TYR A 107 5.51 7.57 2.94
CA TYR A 107 6.13 6.87 1.81
C TYR A 107 5.72 7.39 0.43
N THR A 108 4.82 8.37 0.38
CA THR A 108 4.44 9.08 -0.85
C THR A 108 5.20 10.40 -0.93
N SER A 109 5.91 10.61 -2.03
CA SER A 109 6.61 11.88 -2.31
C SER A 109 5.61 13.01 -2.59
N PHE A 110 6.06 14.26 -2.49
CA PHE A 110 5.21 15.43 -2.74
C PHE A 110 4.54 15.43 -4.14
N GLY A 111 5.21 14.83 -5.14
CA GLY A 111 4.67 14.62 -6.48
C GLY A 111 3.64 13.49 -6.62
N GLY A 112 3.28 12.81 -5.53
CA GLY A 112 2.35 11.69 -5.52
C GLY A 112 2.98 10.33 -5.87
N GLU A 113 4.30 10.28 -6.05
CA GLU A 113 4.99 9.03 -6.35
C GLU A 113 5.10 8.15 -5.11
N THR A 114 4.73 6.88 -5.26
CA THR A 114 4.74 5.90 -4.16
C THR A 114 5.40 4.63 -4.66
N ASN A 115 6.49 4.22 -4.00
CA ASN A 115 7.25 3.01 -4.36
C ASN A 115 6.76 1.75 -3.65
N LEU A 116 5.60 1.84 -2.99
CA LEU A 116 4.95 0.74 -2.28
C LEU A 116 3.69 0.32 -3.02
N HIS A 117 3.42 -0.98 -3.03
CA HIS A 117 2.21 -1.54 -3.61
C HIS A 117 1.26 -2.03 -2.52
N ILE A 118 0.02 -1.56 -2.55
CA ILE A 118 -1.07 -2.09 -1.71
C ILE A 118 -1.80 -3.15 -2.51
N ALA A 119 -1.86 -4.37 -1.98
CA ALA A 119 -2.56 -5.49 -2.61
C ALA A 119 -4.03 -5.14 -2.89
N SER A 120 -4.54 -5.55 -4.05
CA SER A 120 -5.92 -5.25 -4.44
C SER A 120 -6.97 -6.13 -3.76
N ASP A 121 -6.60 -7.33 -3.32
CA ASP A 121 -7.52 -8.28 -2.68
C ASP A 121 -7.79 -7.91 -1.22
N GLU A 122 -9.06 -7.90 -0.85
CA GLU A 122 -9.51 -7.67 0.51
C GLU A 122 -10.09 -8.96 1.09
N PHE A 123 -9.28 -9.66 1.87
CA PHE A 123 -9.62 -10.98 2.43
C PHE A 123 -10.38 -10.91 3.76
N PHE A 124 -10.44 -9.72 4.37
CA PHE A 124 -11.11 -9.48 5.64
C PHE A 124 -11.88 -8.16 5.60
N PRO A 125 -13.13 -8.16 5.12
CA PRO A 125 -14.01 -7.00 5.17
C PRO A 125 -14.49 -6.77 6.60
N GLY A 126 -13.58 -6.34 7.47
CA GLY A 126 -13.83 -5.99 8.86
C GLY A 126 -13.99 -4.48 9.01
N GLY A 127 -14.90 -4.05 9.89
CA GLY A 127 -15.12 -2.65 10.22
C GLY A 127 -14.83 -2.35 11.68
N TYR A 128 -14.63 -1.07 12.00
CA TYR A 128 -14.60 -0.61 13.38
C TYR A 128 -16.01 -0.51 13.96
N GLY A 129 -16.16 -0.91 15.22
CA GLY A 129 -17.43 -0.86 15.93
C GLY A 129 -17.27 -0.33 17.35
N TRP A 130 -18.36 0.21 17.90
CA TRP A 130 -18.42 0.65 19.28
C TRP A 130 -18.91 -0.49 20.19
N ALA A 131 -18.10 -0.84 21.17
CA ALA A 131 -18.45 -1.87 22.15
C ALA A 131 -19.22 -1.25 23.33
N PHE A 132 -20.35 -1.86 23.68
CA PHE A 132 -21.17 -1.45 24.82
C PHE A 132 -21.40 -2.63 25.77
N PRO A 133 -21.48 -2.40 27.09
CA PRO A 133 -21.89 -3.42 28.04
C PRO A 133 -23.24 -4.04 27.68
N LYS A 134 -23.41 -5.32 28.00
CA LYS A 134 -24.68 -6.03 27.77
C LYS A 134 -25.80 -5.32 28.53
N GLY A 135 -26.88 -4.96 27.84
CA GLY A 135 -28.02 -4.26 28.43
C GLY A 135 -27.86 -2.75 28.56
N ALA A 136 -26.83 -2.13 27.98
CA ALA A 136 -26.67 -0.68 27.99
C ALA A 136 -27.92 0.05 27.42
N PRO A 137 -28.61 0.89 28.22
CA PRO A 137 -29.88 1.50 27.82
C PRO A 137 -29.73 2.51 26.68
N TYR A 138 -28.54 3.11 26.55
CA TYR A 138 -28.23 4.12 25.53
C TYR A 138 -27.79 3.54 24.18
N ARG A 139 -27.55 2.22 24.07
CA ARG A 139 -27.06 1.59 22.84
C ARG A 139 -27.96 1.90 21.64
N ARG A 140 -29.28 1.73 21.79
CA ARG A 140 -30.24 1.98 20.70
C ARG A 140 -30.26 3.44 20.25
N THR A 141 -30.19 4.36 21.21
CA THR A 141 -30.15 5.79 20.92
C THR A 141 -28.87 6.16 20.18
N PHE A 142 -27.72 5.61 20.61
CA PHE A 142 -26.45 5.79 19.94
C PHE A 142 -26.47 5.25 18.50
N ASP A 143 -26.97 4.02 18.30
CA ASP A 143 -27.08 3.39 16.99
C ASP A 143 -27.91 4.26 16.02
N HIS A 144 -29.02 4.84 16.49
CA HIS A 144 -29.85 5.73 15.67
C HIS A 144 -29.13 7.03 15.31
N VAL A 145 -28.42 7.66 16.25
CA VAL A 145 -27.63 8.86 15.96
C VAL A 145 -26.51 8.55 14.97
N MET A 146 -25.81 7.42 15.15
CA MET A 146 -24.75 7.00 14.25
C MET A 146 -25.28 6.74 12.83
N LEU A 147 -26.42 6.07 12.69
CA LEU A 147 -27.08 5.85 11.41
C LEU A 147 -27.43 7.18 10.72
N ARG A 148 -27.95 8.17 11.45
CA ARG A 148 -28.22 9.50 10.90
C ARG A 148 -26.94 10.20 10.44
N CYS A 149 -25.84 10.09 11.18
CA CYS A 149 -24.55 10.64 10.78
C CYS A 149 -24.02 10.00 9.49
N ILE A 150 -24.19 8.68 9.33
CA ILE A 150 -23.83 7.95 8.11
C ILE A 150 -24.71 8.41 6.94
N GLN A 151 -26.03 8.44 7.12
CA GLN A 151 -27.00 8.85 6.08
C GLN A 151 -26.81 10.30 5.64
N ALA A 152 -26.46 11.20 6.58
CA ALA A 152 -26.14 12.59 6.27
C ALA A 152 -24.75 12.76 5.60
N GLY A 153 -23.97 11.69 5.45
CA GLY A 153 -22.63 11.74 4.85
C GLY A 153 -21.56 12.37 5.75
N LEU A 154 -21.85 12.62 7.03
CA LEU A 154 -20.93 13.27 7.97
C LEU A 154 -19.67 12.44 8.18
N ILE A 155 -19.82 11.12 8.33
CA ILE A 155 -18.68 10.21 8.51
C ILE A 155 -17.71 10.31 7.33
N GLY A 156 -18.22 10.26 6.10
CA GLY A 156 -17.39 10.36 4.89
C GLY A 156 -16.70 11.72 4.77
N LYS A 157 -17.37 12.81 5.16
CA LYS A 157 -16.76 14.14 5.23
C LYS A 157 -15.61 14.18 6.25
N TRP A 158 -15.84 13.72 7.46
CA TRP A 158 -14.84 13.75 8.53
C TRP A 158 -13.62 12.91 8.20
N VAL A 159 -13.80 11.72 7.60
CA VAL A 159 -12.67 10.89 7.15
C VAL A 159 -11.81 11.63 6.11
N LYS A 160 -12.44 12.29 5.13
CA LYS A 160 -11.71 13.09 4.12
C LYS A 160 -10.99 14.28 4.73
N ASP A 161 -11.63 14.98 5.67
CA ASP A 161 -11.03 16.13 6.33
C ASP A 161 -9.84 15.72 7.21
N LEU A 162 -9.98 14.62 7.94
CA LEU A 162 -8.93 14.02 8.76
C LEU A 162 -7.74 13.56 7.90
N TYR A 163 -7.99 12.95 6.74
CA TYR A 163 -6.93 12.60 5.79
C TYR A 163 -6.13 13.84 5.33
N LYS A 164 -6.82 14.94 5.01
CA LYS A 164 -6.15 16.21 4.66
C LYS A 164 -5.33 16.78 5.81
N ILE A 165 -5.80 16.65 7.04
CA ILE A 165 -5.08 17.12 8.24
C ILE A 165 -3.77 16.33 8.36
N TYR A 166 -3.83 15.00 8.30
CA TYR A 166 -2.63 14.16 8.38
C TYR A 166 -1.61 14.46 7.28
N LEU A 167 -2.06 14.65 6.04
CA LEU A 167 -1.14 15.02 4.95
C LEU A 167 -0.47 16.38 5.20
N LYS A 168 -1.20 17.37 5.72
CA LYS A 168 -0.64 18.68 6.07
C LYS A 168 0.35 18.58 7.23
N GLU A 169 0.05 17.78 8.25
CA GLU A 169 0.94 17.56 9.38
C GLU A 169 2.24 16.88 8.94
N ALA A 170 2.15 15.84 8.10
CA ALA A 170 3.31 15.17 7.54
C ALA A 170 4.19 16.13 6.72
N GLN A 171 3.57 17.00 5.91
CA GLN A 171 4.30 18.04 5.19
C GLN A 171 4.98 19.04 6.13
N ASN A 172 4.31 19.43 7.21
CA ASN A 172 4.85 20.38 8.18
C ASN A 172 6.02 19.82 8.97
N GLN A 173 6.07 18.51 9.20
CA GLN A 173 7.16 17.83 9.89
C GLN A 173 8.42 17.65 9.02
N LYS A 174 8.29 17.65 7.68
CA LYS A 174 9.46 17.58 6.78
C LYS A 174 10.28 18.87 6.84
N THR A 175 11.60 18.73 6.89
CA THR A 175 12.58 19.82 6.91
C THR A 175 12.56 20.58 5.58
N PRO A 176 12.87 21.89 5.52
CA PRO A 176 12.88 22.65 4.26
C PRO A 176 13.71 22.00 3.14
N GLU A 177 14.84 21.39 3.48
CA GLU A 177 15.73 20.66 2.56
C GLU A 177 15.07 19.40 1.97
N GLU A 178 14.33 18.63 2.78
CA GLU A 178 13.59 17.45 2.32
C GLU A 178 12.42 17.84 1.40
N ARG A 179 11.80 19.00 1.65
CA ARG A 179 10.74 19.54 0.78
C ARG A 179 11.30 20.00 -0.57
N GLU A 180 12.51 20.56 -0.60
CA GLU A 180 13.17 20.96 -1.84
C GLU A 180 13.66 19.73 -2.63
N ALA A 181 14.26 18.74 -1.96
CA ALA A 181 14.64 17.47 -2.58
C ALA A 181 13.44 16.73 -3.18
N ASP A 182 12.32 16.64 -2.46
CA ASP A 182 11.09 16.03 -2.96
C ASP A 182 10.48 16.81 -4.14
N ARG A 183 10.56 18.15 -4.13
CA ARG A 183 10.10 19.00 -5.25
C ARG A 183 10.96 18.82 -6.49
N GLN A 184 12.28 18.72 -6.32
CA GLN A 184 13.22 18.48 -7.42
C GLN A 184 13.07 17.05 -7.97
N ALA A 185 12.83 16.05 -7.13
CA ALA A 185 12.52 14.68 -7.56
C ALA A 185 11.20 14.60 -8.34
N ALA A 186 10.16 15.30 -7.87
CA ALA A 186 8.87 15.36 -8.55
C ALA A 186 8.94 16.07 -9.92
N SER A 187 9.73 17.15 -10.03
CA SER A 187 9.92 17.84 -11.31
C SER A 187 10.79 17.05 -12.29
N ALA A 188 11.78 16.29 -11.79
CA ALA A 188 12.59 15.38 -12.59
C ALA A 188 11.77 14.21 -13.15
N SER A 189 10.90 13.60 -12.33
CA SER A 189 10.02 12.52 -12.80
C SER A 189 8.95 13.01 -13.80
N ALA A 190 8.43 14.24 -13.63
CA ALA A 190 7.50 14.84 -14.58
C ALA A 190 8.15 15.10 -15.96
N ASN A 191 9.43 15.49 -15.99
CA ASN A 191 10.17 15.70 -17.24
C ASN A 191 10.57 14.40 -17.96
N ASN A 192 10.66 13.27 -17.24
CA ASN A 192 11.04 11.97 -17.81
C ASN A 192 9.84 11.17 -18.36
N ARG A 193 8.62 11.74 -18.31
CA ARG A 193 7.36 11.17 -18.82
C ARG A 193 6.90 11.82 -20.15
N LEU A 194 7.73 12.68 -20.76
CA LEU A 194 7.58 13.21 -22.11
C LEU A 194 8.57 12.51 -23.06
#